data_AF-A0A9W9DHA1-F1
#
_entry.id   AF-A0A9W9DHA1-F1
#
_cell.length_a   1.000
_cell.length_b   1.000
_cell.length_c   1.000
_cell.angle_alpha   90.00
_cell.angle_beta   90.00
_cell.angle_gamma   90.00
#
_symmetry.space_group_name_H-M   'P 1'
#
loop_
_entity.id
_entity.type
_entity.pdbx_description
1 polymer ?
#
loop_
_entity_poly.entity_id
_entity_poly.type
_entity_poly.pdbx_seq_one_letter_code
_entity_poly.pdbx_strand_id
1 'polypeptide(L)'
;MNCKQDSKLTTLFDPETQAELHRHPDLWFDDGSVVCRAEDILFRIHISQMCRHSSFFRDMFSIGNPSKSVLGSCIHSKGGPNDFENCPLIELHDKADDVGNLFVALYDGPHFGNNDQDDFRVVSGVLRLSTKYLIDSLREKAIAHLSIAWPSTLKSWDAREDLARAYEIEIGTSGARLYPSPLAVINLAREVDAPTLLPSAFFDLSRYTYFQIFDPCVQDPLYHPSSSPSHSSSIPSTSLPLPISLSLGDTQRLCLGKEASQHAITSLIQSMSNSQSIRNSGLQSQCAFSLAHPLAHGYTSSLNGSMHQSGHYHHHHRSSSSAICISAAACRKDFSELVDLATKHYLFDRERGYSDPLYMADEIGGLKSEASECKACAKSLETWAMRERERVWRLIPTWFRLGSDAGFASPERTSSPPVPVIDIEVPISFGDQLNAQR
;
A
#
# COMPACT_ATOMS: atom_id res chain seq x y z
N MET A 1 -42.31 -16.39 -44.34
CA MET A 1 -42.21 -16.71 -42.91
C MET A 1 -40.86 -16.21 -42.41
N ASN A 2 -40.85 -15.09 -41.69
CA ASN A 2 -39.87 -14.74 -40.65
C ASN A 2 -40.28 -13.39 -40.08
N CYS A 3 -41.15 -13.45 -39.07
CA CYS A 3 -41.52 -12.31 -38.27
C CYS A 3 -40.39 -12.13 -37.23
N LYS A 4 -39.46 -11.22 -37.50
CA LYS A 4 -38.66 -10.61 -36.43
C LYS A 4 -39.64 -9.75 -35.62
N GLN A 5 -40.15 -10.30 -34.52
CA GLN A 5 -40.78 -9.47 -33.50
C GLN A 5 -39.65 -8.74 -32.78
N ASP A 6 -39.49 -7.46 -33.11
CA ASP A 6 -38.82 -6.51 -32.23
C ASP A 6 -39.57 -6.53 -30.89
N SER A 7 -39.01 -7.23 -29.90
CA SER A 7 -39.44 -7.11 -28.52
C SER A 7 -39.13 -5.68 -28.10
N LYS A 8 -40.13 -4.78 -28.17
CA LYS A 8 -40.07 -3.48 -27.51
C LYS A 8 -39.65 -3.75 -26.07
N LEU A 9 -38.42 -3.37 -25.71
CA LEU A 9 -38.01 -3.36 -24.31
C LEU A 9 -38.99 -2.45 -23.59
N THR A 10 -39.78 -3.04 -22.71
CA THR A 10 -40.65 -2.33 -21.80
C THR A 10 -39.78 -1.40 -20.96
N THR A 11 -39.86 -0.10 -21.23
CA THR A 11 -39.13 0.92 -20.45
C THR A 11 -39.68 0.94 -19.03
N LEU A 12 -38.81 0.70 -18.05
CA LEU A 12 -39.14 0.72 -16.64
C LEU A 12 -38.87 2.13 -16.10
N PHE A 13 -39.75 2.62 -15.23
CA PHE A 13 -39.59 3.94 -14.62
C PHE A 13 -39.77 3.84 -13.11
N ASP A 14 -38.96 4.60 -12.38
CA ASP A 14 -39.20 4.89 -10.98
C ASP A 14 -40.36 5.90 -10.87
N PRO A 15 -41.47 5.59 -10.18
CA PRO A 15 -42.61 6.50 -10.08
C PRO A 15 -42.31 7.77 -9.26
N GLU A 16 -41.33 7.73 -8.35
CA GLU A 16 -41.00 8.88 -7.50
C GLU A 16 -40.06 9.85 -8.20
N THR A 17 -39.03 9.33 -8.87
CA THR A 17 -38.01 10.15 -9.53
C THR A 17 -38.25 10.33 -11.03
N GLN A 18 -39.16 9.54 -11.62
CA GLN A 18 -39.36 9.41 -13.08
C GLN A 18 -38.10 9.02 -13.86
N ALA A 19 -37.07 8.52 -13.16
CA ALA A 19 -35.86 8.02 -13.80
C ALA A 19 -36.17 6.75 -14.61
N GLU A 20 -35.57 6.65 -15.79
CA GLU A 20 -35.56 5.42 -16.57
C GLU A 20 -34.69 4.38 -15.85
N LEU A 21 -35.19 3.15 -15.75
CA LEU A 21 -34.51 2.05 -15.09
C LEU A 21 -34.12 1.00 -16.14
N HIS A 22 -32.89 0.50 -16.03
CA HIS A 22 -32.31 -0.46 -16.95
C HIS A 22 -32.05 -1.79 -16.26
N ARG A 23 -32.33 -2.90 -16.96
CA ARG A 23 -31.97 -4.24 -16.47
C ARG A 23 -30.49 -4.46 -16.74
N HIS A 24 -29.76 -4.98 -15.75
CA HIS A 24 -28.37 -5.39 -15.99
C HIS A 24 -28.33 -6.52 -17.03
N PRO A 25 -27.46 -6.45 -18.05
CA PRO A 25 -27.46 -7.41 -19.16
C PRO A 25 -27.22 -8.86 -18.71
N ASP A 26 -26.27 -9.06 -17.79
CA ASP A 26 -25.82 -10.40 -17.39
C ASP A 26 -26.34 -10.85 -16.02
N LEU A 27 -26.90 -9.93 -15.22
CA LEU A 27 -27.34 -10.17 -13.84
C LEU A 27 -28.86 -10.06 -13.73
N TRP A 28 -29.54 -10.67 -14.68
CA TRP A 28 -30.98 -10.73 -14.76
C TRP A 28 -31.45 -12.17 -14.95
N PHE A 29 -31.64 -12.88 -13.83
CA PHE A 29 -32.03 -14.29 -13.85
C PHE A 29 -33.55 -14.47 -13.88
N ASP A 30 -34.04 -15.33 -14.78
CA ASP A 30 -35.48 -15.60 -14.92
C ASP A 30 -36.10 -16.26 -13.67
N ASP A 31 -35.31 -17.01 -12.91
CA ASP A 31 -35.64 -17.64 -11.63
C ASP A 31 -35.21 -16.81 -10.41
N GLY A 32 -34.69 -15.60 -10.62
CA GLY A 32 -34.23 -14.73 -9.55
C GLY A 32 -35.33 -14.42 -8.53
N SER A 33 -34.96 -14.52 -7.25
CA SER A 33 -35.85 -14.46 -6.08
C SER A 33 -35.84 -13.11 -5.36
N VAL A 34 -35.00 -12.16 -5.79
CA VAL A 34 -34.99 -10.75 -5.34
C VAL A 34 -34.57 -9.83 -6.50
N VAL A 35 -35.12 -8.63 -6.55
CA VAL A 35 -34.63 -7.55 -7.40
C VAL A 35 -33.91 -6.53 -6.53
N CYS A 36 -32.64 -6.27 -6.83
CA CYS A 36 -31.87 -5.21 -6.22
C CYS A 36 -31.78 -4.04 -7.20
N ARG A 37 -32.04 -2.82 -6.73
CA ARG A 37 -31.83 -1.58 -7.47
C ARG A 37 -30.59 -0.90 -6.94
N ALA A 38 -29.70 -0.47 -7.82
CA ALA A 38 -28.62 0.46 -7.50
C ALA A 38 -28.60 1.55 -8.58
N GLU A 39 -28.71 2.81 -8.19
CA GLU A 39 -28.88 3.94 -9.12
C GLU A 39 -30.06 3.68 -10.09
N ASP A 40 -29.79 3.68 -11.41
CA ASP A 40 -30.72 3.40 -12.49
C ASP A 40 -30.68 1.94 -12.98
N ILE A 41 -29.88 1.06 -12.35
CA ILE A 41 -29.72 -0.33 -12.75
C ILE A 41 -30.46 -1.28 -11.80
N LEU A 42 -31.18 -2.24 -12.41
CA LEU A 42 -31.88 -3.33 -11.74
C LEU A 42 -31.17 -4.66 -11.96
N PHE A 43 -30.94 -5.37 -10.87
CA PHE A 43 -30.32 -6.69 -10.81
C PHE A 43 -31.35 -7.68 -10.31
N ARG A 44 -31.64 -8.74 -11.07
CA ARG A 44 -32.57 -9.81 -10.62
C ARG A 44 -31.74 -11.03 -10.28
N ILE A 45 -31.59 -11.30 -8.97
CA ILE A 45 -30.63 -12.28 -8.42
C ILE A 45 -31.28 -13.19 -7.37
N HIS A 46 -30.50 -14.10 -6.79
CA HIS A 46 -30.94 -15.10 -5.84
C HIS A 46 -30.59 -14.70 -4.40
N ILE A 47 -31.60 -14.70 -3.52
CA ILE A 47 -31.45 -14.47 -2.07
C ILE A 47 -30.46 -15.49 -1.49
N SER A 48 -30.54 -16.74 -1.92
CA SER A 48 -29.65 -17.82 -1.45
C SER A 48 -28.17 -17.49 -1.67
N GLN A 49 -27.83 -16.86 -2.80
CA GLN A 49 -26.45 -16.48 -3.12
C GLN A 49 -25.97 -15.34 -2.21
N MET A 50 -26.81 -14.34 -1.98
CA MET A 50 -26.48 -13.25 -1.06
C MET A 50 -26.30 -13.76 0.38
N CYS A 51 -27.28 -14.53 0.89
CA CYS A 51 -27.27 -15.07 2.25
C CYS A 51 -26.12 -16.05 2.53
N ARG A 52 -25.69 -16.79 1.48
CA ARG A 52 -24.57 -17.74 1.59
C ARG A 52 -23.25 -17.03 1.89
N HIS A 53 -23.06 -15.85 1.31
CA HIS A 53 -21.79 -15.13 1.36
C HIS A 53 -21.79 -13.94 2.34
N SER A 54 -22.96 -13.42 2.71
CA SER A 54 -23.12 -12.25 3.58
C SER A 54 -23.99 -12.57 4.79
N SER A 55 -23.44 -12.36 5.98
CA SER A 55 -24.22 -12.40 7.23
C SER A 55 -25.24 -11.27 7.28
N PHE A 56 -24.86 -10.07 6.81
CA PHE A 56 -25.74 -8.90 6.72
C PHE A 56 -27.02 -9.21 5.93
N PHE A 57 -26.87 -9.73 4.71
CA PHE A 57 -28.04 -10.05 3.88
C PHE A 57 -28.86 -11.19 4.48
N ARG A 58 -28.20 -12.23 5.04
CA ARG A 58 -28.91 -13.31 5.73
C ARG A 58 -29.80 -12.79 6.85
N ASP A 59 -29.30 -11.88 7.68
CA ASP A 59 -30.06 -11.31 8.80
C ASP A 59 -31.18 -10.40 8.30
N MET A 60 -30.89 -9.54 7.30
CA MET A 60 -31.88 -8.68 6.65
C MET A 60 -33.07 -9.47 6.10
N PHE A 61 -32.81 -10.58 5.40
CA PHE A 61 -33.84 -11.46 4.85
C PHE A 61 -34.53 -12.36 5.89
N SER A 62 -33.91 -12.59 7.05
CA SER A 62 -34.51 -13.38 8.13
C SER A 62 -35.46 -12.56 9.01
N ILE A 63 -35.18 -11.27 9.18
CA ILE A 63 -35.99 -10.34 9.98
C ILE A 63 -37.15 -9.77 9.14
N GLY A 64 -36.90 -9.48 7.87
CA GLY A 64 -37.92 -9.00 6.94
C GLY A 64 -38.73 -10.18 6.38
N ASN A 65 -40.06 -10.09 6.42
CA ASN A 65 -40.91 -11.05 5.70
C ASN A 65 -40.75 -10.75 4.20
N PRO A 66 -40.21 -11.65 3.34
CA PRO A 66 -39.97 -11.35 1.93
C PRO A 66 -41.28 -11.09 1.14
N SER A 67 -42.43 -11.52 1.68
CA SER A 67 -43.76 -11.23 1.15
C SER A 67 -44.34 -9.87 1.58
N LYS A 68 -43.64 -9.14 2.46
CA LYS A 68 -43.96 -7.78 2.90
C LYS A 68 -42.69 -6.94 2.69
N SER A 69 -42.24 -6.78 1.45
CA SER A 69 -41.24 -5.75 1.19
C SER A 69 -41.85 -4.41 1.59
N VAL A 70 -41.10 -3.72 2.46
CA VAL A 70 -41.27 -2.34 2.90
C VAL A 70 -41.17 -1.34 1.71
N LEU A 71 -41.00 -1.79 0.45
CA LEU A 71 -41.00 -0.91 -0.72
C LEU A 71 -41.37 -1.61 -2.05
N GLY A 72 -42.27 -2.59 -2.02
CA GLY A 72 -42.50 -3.52 -3.15
C GLY A 72 -43.78 -3.33 -3.99
N SER A 73 -44.34 -2.12 -4.14
CA SER A 73 -45.58 -1.92 -4.92
C SER A 73 -45.47 -0.95 -6.11
N CYS A 74 -44.27 -0.52 -6.52
CA CYS A 74 -44.16 0.74 -7.28
C CYS A 74 -43.44 0.69 -8.64
N ILE A 75 -42.76 -0.38 -9.08
CA ILE A 75 -42.19 -0.40 -10.44
C ILE A 75 -43.30 -0.71 -11.44
N HIS A 76 -43.82 0.32 -12.10
CA HIS A 76 -44.83 0.18 -13.15
C HIS A 76 -44.20 0.01 -14.52
N SER A 77 -44.53 -1.11 -15.17
CA SER A 77 -44.34 -1.27 -16.61
C SER A 77 -45.40 -0.43 -17.35
N LYS A 78 -44.99 0.49 -18.24
CA LYS A 78 -45.95 1.16 -19.14
C LYS A 78 -46.44 0.14 -20.19
N GLY A 79 -47.51 -0.59 -19.86
CA GLY A 79 -48.28 -1.39 -20.81
C GLY A 79 -48.04 -2.90 -20.82
N GLY A 80 -47.52 -3.49 -19.74
CA GLY A 80 -47.40 -4.95 -19.59
C GLY A 80 -47.78 -5.42 -18.17
N PRO A 81 -47.92 -6.75 -17.95
CA PRO A 81 -48.10 -7.30 -16.61
C PRO A 81 -46.95 -6.86 -15.68
N ASN A 82 -47.22 -6.73 -14.38
CA ASN A 82 -46.18 -6.41 -13.40
C ASN A 82 -45.22 -7.60 -13.31
N ASP A 83 -44.12 -7.57 -14.07
CA ASP A 83 -43.05 -8.59 -14.03
C ASP A 83 -42.47 -8.81 -12.60
N PHE A 84 -42.79 -7.90 -11.67
CA PHE A 84 -42.32 -7.85 -10.29
C PHE A 84 -43.30 -8.41 -9.25
N GLU A 85 -44.48 -8.90 -9.65
CA GLU A 85 -45.59 -9.22 -8.73
C GLU A 85 -45.26 -10.23 -7.62
N ASN A 86 -44.15 -10.98 -7.73
CA ASN A 86 -43.74 -12.00 -6.77
C ASN A 86 -42.29 -11.86 -6.26
N CYS A 87 -41.61 -10.74 -6.53
CA CYS A 87 -40.20 -10.59 -6.19
C CYS A 87 -39.98 -9.35 -5.30
N PRO A 88 -39.38 -9.49 -4.10
CA PRO A 88 -39.06 -8.33 -3.28
C PRO A 88 -38.06 -7.42 -4.01
N LEU A 89 -38.33 -6.11 -4.00
CA LEU A 89 -37.40 -5.07 -4.44
C LEU A 89 -36.62 -4.54 -3.25
N ILE A 90 -35.30 -4.42 -3.40
CA ILE A 90 -34.37 -3.84 -2.42
C ILE A 90 -33.60 -2.72 -3.10
N GLU A 91 -33.56 -1.54 -2.48
CA GLU A 91 -32.73 -0.43 -2.93
C GLU A 91 -31.37 -0.46 -2.23
N LEU A 92 -30.31 -0.41 -3.01
CA LEU A 92 -28.92 -0.29 -2.58
C LEU A 92 -28.44 1.11 -2.94
N HIS A 93 -27.95 1.86 -1.95
CA HIS A 93 -27.46 3.23 -2.14
C HIS A 93 -25.99 3.28 -2.57
N ASP A 94 -25.55 2.26 -3.31
CA ASP A 94 -24.18 2.07 -3.76
C ASP A 94 -24.13 2.24 -5.28
N LYS A 95 -22.93 2.47 -5.84
CA LYS A 95 -22.78 2.63 -7.28
C LYS A 95 -23.18 1.37 -8.02
N ALA A 96 -23.88 1.51 -9.14
CA ALA A 96 -24.35 0.37 -9.91
C ALA A 96 -23.20 -0.52 -10.40
N ASP A 97 -22.10 0.10 -10.85
CA ASP A 97 -20.88 -0.61 -11.27
C ASP A 97 -20.27 -1.47 -10.14
N ASP A 98 -20.17 -0.91 -8.92
CA ASP A 98 -19.60 -1.61 -7.77
C ASP A 98 -20.50 -2.79 -7.36
N VAL A 99 -21.82 -2.58 -7.37
CA VAL A 99 -22.83 -3.62 -7.07
C VAL A 99 -22.79 -4.73 -8.11
N GLY A 100 -22.69 -4.39 -9.40
CA GLY A 100 -22.54 -5.34 -10.49
C GLY A 100 -21.28 -6.20 -10.31
N ASN A 101 -20.13 -5.57 -10.07
CA ASN A 101 -18.86 -6.24 -9.82
C ASN A 101 -18.93 -7.17 -8.59
N LEU A 102 -19.58 -6.74 -7.51
CA LEU A 102 -19.80 -7.57 -6.34
C LEU A 102 -20.64 -8.81 -6.67
N PHE A 103 -21.76 -8.63 -7.38
CA PHE A 103 -22.64 -9.74 -7.72
C PHE A 103 -21.96 -10.73 -8.66
N VAL A 104 -21.25 -10.28 -9.69
CA VAL A 104 -20.40 -11.17 -10.51
C VAL A 104 -19.43 -11.95 -9.62
N ALA A 105 -18.78 -11.28 -8.67
CA ALA A 105 -17.86 -11.94 -7.74
C ALA A 105 -18.52 -12.96 -6.80
N LEU A 106 -19.82 -12.83 -6.50
CA LEU A 106 -20.59 -13.79 -5.71
C LEU A 106 -21.03 -15.02 -6.51
N TYR A 107 -21.30 -14.86 -7.81
CA TYR A 107 -21.72 -15.98 -8.67
C TYR A 107 -20.51 -16.76 -9.22
N ASP A 108 -19.60 -16.03 -9.84
CA ASP A 108 -18.52 -16.62 -10.65
C ASP A 108 -17.16 -16.58 -9.94
N GLY A 109 -17.10 -15.90 -8.79
CA GLY A 109 -15.86 -15.62 -8.07
C GLY A 109 -15.21 -14.30 -8.50
N PRO A 110 -14.29 -13.75 -7.70
CA PRO A 110 -13.63 -12.50 -8.04
C PRO A 110 -12.69 -12.67 -9.25
N HIS A 111 -12.87 -11.84 -10.26
CA HIS A 111 -12.03 -11.79 -11.46
C HIS A 111 -11.07 -10.61 -11.36
N PHE A 112 -10.01 -10.79 -10.58
CA PHE A 112 -9.00 -9.75 -10.39
C PHE A 112 -7.85 -9.91 -11.40
N GLY A 113 -7.37 -8.79 -11.92
CA GLY A 113 -6.38 -8.68 -12.99
C GLY A 113 -4.93 -8.56 -12.50
N ASN A 114 -4.21 -7.56 -13.00
CA ASN A 114 -2.76 -7.34 -12.80
C ASN A 114 -2.45 -6.20 -11.80
N ASN A 115 -3.44 -5.74 -11.03
CA ASN A 115 -3.38 -4.53 -10.21
C ASN A 115 -3.13 -3.23 -11.00
N ASP A 116 -3.53 -3.16 -12.27
CA ASP A 116 -3.56 -1.90 -13.00
C ASP A 116 -4.71 -0.98 -12.58
N GLN A 117 -4.86 0.14 -13.28
CA GLN A 117 -5.85 1.15 -12.94
C GLN A 117 -7.30 0.66 -13.15
N ASP A 118 -7.56 -0.20 -14.13
CA ASP A 118 -8.89 -0.73 -14.41
C ASP A 118 -9.24 -1.85 -13.43
N ASP A 119 -8.28 -2.73 -13.16
CA ASP A 119 -8.40 -3.75 -12.12
C ASP A 119 -8.64 -3.12 -10.75
N PHE A 120 -7.92 -2.04 -10.41
CA PHE A 120 -8.13 -1.32 -9.15
C PHE A 120 -9.55 -0.76 -9.02
N ARG A 121 -10.19 -0.30 -10.11
CA ARG A 121 -11.58 0.18 -10.07
C ARG A 121 -12.52 -0.93 -9.59
N VAL A 122 -12.43 -2.10 -10.22
CA VAL A 122 -13.23 -3.29 -9.87
C VAL A 122 -12.93 -3.75 -8.44
N VAL A 123 -11.66 -3.95 -8.11
CA VAL A 123 -11.24 -4.47 -6.80
C VAL A 123 -11.63 -3.50 -5.68
N SER A 124 -11.53 -2.19 -5.89
CA SER A 124 -11.88 -1.18 -4.88
C SER A 124 -13.39 -1.17 -4.59
N GLY A 125 -14.24 -1.31 -5.61
CA GLY A 125 -15.69 -1.44 -5.46
C GLY A 125 -16.06 -2.70 -4.70
N VAL A 126 -15.52 -3.84 -5.12
CA VAL A 126 -15.71 -5.14 -4.44
C VAL A 126 -15.23 -5.07 -2.99
N LEU A 127 -14.09 -4.45 -2.71
CA LEU A 127 -13.56 -4.31 -1.35
C LEU A 127 -14.46 -3.45 -0.46
N ARG A 128 -14.96 -2.31 -0.97
CA ARG A 128 -15.92 -1.47 -0.24
C ARG A 128 -17.18 -2.23 0.11
N LEU A 129 -17.81 -2.85 -0.88
CA LEU A 129 -19.09 -3.52 -0.67
C LEU A 129 -18.95 -4.81 0.12
N SER A 130 -17.87 -5.58 -0.06
CA SER A 130 -17.59 -6.75 0.78
C SER A 130 -17.36 -6.37 2.23
N THR A 131 -16.74 -5.21 2.49
CA THR A 131 -16.62 -4.66 3.86
C THR A 131 -17.97 -4.21 4.40
N LYS A 132 -18.75 -3.44 3.62
CA LYS A 132 -20.07 -2.92 4.02
C LYS A 132 -21.08 -4.03 4.33
N TYR A 133 -21.13 -5.05 3.48
CA TYR A 133 -22.09 -6.15 3.59
C TYR A 133 -21.51 -7.40 4.27
N LEU A 134 -20.38 -7.29 4.95
CA LEU A 134 -19.79 -8.36 5.77
C LEU A 134 -19.59 -9.68 4.98
N ILE A 135 -18.94 -9.56 3.82
CA ILE A 135 -18.56 -10.68 2.93
C ILE A 135 -17.07 -10.94 3.11
N ASP A 136 -16.70 -11.51 4.27
CA ASP A 136 -15.31 -11.65 4.71
C ASP A 136 -14.42 -12.34 3.68
N SER A 137 -14.93 -13.41 3.05
CA SER A 137 -14.18 -14.16 2.04
C SER A 137 -13.80 -13.34 0.79
N LEU A 138 -14.65 -12.39 0.36
CA LEU A 138 -14.31 -11.50 -0.76
C LEU A 138 -13.41 -10.37 -0.29
N ARG A 139 -13.64 -9.85 0.92
CA ARG A 139 -12.79 -8.83 1.54
C ARG A 139 -11.35 -9.30 1.65
N GLU A 140 -11.14 -10.50 2.18
CA GLU A 140 -9.80 -11.11 2.31
C GLU A 140 -9.12 -11.29 0.95
N LYS A 141 -9.84 -11.80 -0.05
CA LYS A 141 -9.31 -11.97 -1.41
C LYS A 141 -8.92 -10.65 -2.05
N ALA A 142 -9.75 -9.61 -1.91
CA ALA A 142 -9.46 -8.28 -2.45
C ALA A 142 -8.24 -7.64 -1.76
N ILE A 143 -8.11 -7.76 -0.43
CA ILE A 143 -6.92 -7.27 0.29
C ILE A 143 -5.68 -8.07 -0.12
N ALA A 144 -5.77 -9.38 -0.23
CA ALA A 144 -4.66 -10.23 -0.67
C ALA A 144 -4.19 -9.86 -2.08
N HIS A 145 -5.13 -9.57 -2.98
CA HIS A 145 -4.84 -9.10 -4.34
C HIS A 145 -4.13 -7.75 -4.35
N LEU A 146 -4.67 -6.75 -3.64
CA LEU A 146 -4.03 -5.43 -3.51
C LEU A 146 -2.67 -5.51 -2.82
N SER A 147 -2.46 -6.46 -1.92
CA SER A 147 -1.18 -6.66 -1.22
C SER A 147 -0.04 -7.11 -2.15
N ILE A 148 -0.34 -7.53 -3.38
CA ILE A 148 0.68 -7.79 -4.41
C ILE A 148 1.31 -6.47 -4.85
N ALA A 149 0.48 -5.45 -5.10
CA ALA A 149 0.91 -4.10 -5.48
C ALA A 149 1.25 -3.19 -4.29
N TRP A 150 0.72 -3.48 -3.11
CA TRP A 150 0.93 -2.69 -1.87
C TRP A 150 1.39 -3.60 -0.74
N PRO A 151 2.60 -4.16 -0.86
CA PRO A 151 3.07 -5.20 0.05
C PRO A 151 3.44 -4.70 1.46
N SER A 152 3.52 -5.63 2.40
CA SER A 152 3.98 -5.39 3.77
C SER A 152 5.43 -5.83 4.03
N THR A 153 6.06 -6.56 3.09
CA THR A 153 7.44 -7.04 3.23
C THR A 153 8.36 -6.42 2.17
N LEU A 154 9.63 -6.21 2.54
CA LEU A 154 10.64 -5.64 1.64
C LEU A 154 10.83 -6.51 0.39
N LYS A 155 10.90 -7.83 0.55
CA LYS A 155 11.04 -8.76 -0.58
C LYS A 155 9.93 -8.60 -1.63
N SER A 156 8.68 -8.49 -1.18
CA SER A 156 7.55 -8.28 -2.08
C SER A 156 7.53 -6.87 -2.68
N TRP A 157 8.03 -5.87 -1.95
CA TRP A 157 8.22 -4.52 -2.48
C TRP A 157 9.26 -4.50 -3.60
N ASP A 158 10.38 -5.18 -3.42
CA ASP A 158 11.42 -5.29 -4.45
C ASP A 158 10.87 -5.98 -5.71
N ALA A 159 10.12 -7.08 -5.54
CA ALA A 159 9.47 -7.77 -6.67
C ALA A 159 8.45 -6.89 -7.40
N ARG A 160 7.71 -6.04 -6.66
CA ARG A 160 6.80 -5.04 -7.21
C ARG A 160 7.56 -3.98 -8.02
N GLU A 161 8.65 -3.43 -7.49
CA GLU A 161 9.46 -2.42 -8.19
C GLU A 161 10.14 -3.00 -9.44
N ASP A 162 10.57 -4.26 -9.42
CA ASP A 162 11.09 -4.95 -10.59
C ASP A 162 10.04 -5.05 -11.71
N LEU A 163 8.80 -5.41 -11.36
CA LEU A 163 7.69 -5.46 -12.32
C LEU A 163 7.38 -4.06 -12.89
N ALA A 164 7.34 -3.04 -12.03
CA ALA A 164 7.09 -1.66 -12.45
C ALA A 164 8.18 -1.13 -13.40
N ARG A 165 9.45 -1.43 -13.11
CA ARG A 165 10.58 -1.06 -13.99
C ARG A 165 10.51 -1.77 -15.34
N ALA A 166 10.17 -3.06 -15.35
CA ALA A 166 10.01 -3.82 -16.60
C ALA A 166 8.90 -3.24 -17.47
N TYR A 167 7.78 -2.85 -16.86
CA TYR A 167 6.65 -2.20 -17.54
C TYR A 167 7.01 -0.84 -18.12
N GLU A 168 7.73 0.02 -17.38
CA GLU A 168 8.19 1.32 -17.89
C GLU A 168 9.07 1.16 -19.13
N ILE A 169 9.97 0.16 -19.12
CA ILE A 169 10.83 -0.16 -20.26
C ILE A 169 10.01 -0.63 -21.46
N GLU A 170 9.02 -1.49 -21.26
CA GLU A 170 8.18 -2.04 -22.32
C GLU A 170 7.34 -0.95 -23.02
N ILE A 171 6.77 -0.03 -22.24
CA ILE A 171 5.94 1.05 -22.77
C ILE A 171 6.78 2.16 -23.41
N GLY A 172 8.07 2.27 -23.04
CA GLY A 172 8.98 3.29 -23.58
C GLY A 172 8.57 4.72 -23.22
N THR A 173 7.68 4.90 -22.24
CA THR A 173 7.22 6.20 -21.76
C THR A 173 7.75 6.38 -20.35
N SER A 174 8.62 7.37 -20.16
CA SER A 174 9.18 7.65 -18.84
C SER A 174 8.07 8.06 -17.86
N GLY A 175 8.04 7.40 -16.71
CA GLY A 175 7.01 7.61 -15.69
C GLY A 175 5.70 6.85 -15.93
N ALA A 176 5.63 5.92 -16.89
CA ALA A 176 4.50 5.02 -17.04
C ALA A 176 4.31 4.18 -15.77
N ARG A 177 3.09 4.16 -15.22
CA ARG A 177 2.77 3.37 -14.03
C ARG A 177 2.00 2.13 -14.40
N LEU A 178 2.42 1.02 -13.82
CA LEU A 178 1.62 -0.19 -13.81
C LEU A 178 0.51 -0.09 -12.75
N TYR A 179 0.85 0.37 -11.54
CA TYR A 179 -0.05 0.33 -10.38
C TYR A 179 -0.86 1.63 -10.21
N PRO A 180 -2.01 1.59 -9.52
CA PRO A 180 -2.83 2.75 -9.23
C PRO A 180 -2.09 3.82 -8.41
N SER A 181 -2.64 5.03 -8.36
CA SER A 181 -2.10 6.10 -7.53
C SER A 181 -2.04 5.68 -6.04
N PRO A 182 -0.90 5.83 -5.35
CA PRO A 182 -0.78 5.55 -3.91
C PRO A 182 -1.82 6.31 -3.08
N LEU A 183 -2.21 7.49 -3.56
CA LEU A 183 -3.21 8.34 -2.93
C LEU A 183 -4.59 7.67 -2.87
N ALA A 184 -5.03 7.09 -3.99
CA ALA A 184 -6.30 6.38 -4.08
C ALA A 184 -6.31 5.15 -3.15
N VAL A 185 -5.17 4.49 -3.02
CA VAL A 185 -4.99 3.30 -2.18
C VAL A 185 -5.00 3.66 -0.70
N ILE A 186 -4.36 4.75 -0.29
CA ILE A 186 -4.44 5.26 1.09
C ILE A 186 -5.89 5.56 1.46
N ASN A 187 -6.62 6.29 0.61
CA ASN A 187 -8.01 6.64 0.86
C ASN A 187 -8.90 5.39 0.95
N LEU A 188 -8.75 4.43 0.02
CA LEU A 188 -9.47 3.16 0.08
C LEU A 188 -9.14 2.38 1.36
N ALA A 189 -7.87 2.25 1.71
CA ALA A 189 -7.43 1.51 2.89
C ALA A 189 -7.95 2.14 4.19
N ARG A 190 -8.08 3.47 4.24
CA ARG A 190 -8.73 4.18 5.35
C ARG A 190 -10.24 3.94 5.39
N GLU A 191 -10.88 3.97 4.24
CA GLU A 191 -12.32 3.79 4.09
C GLU A 191 -12.80 2.40 4.53
N VAL A 192 -12.03 1.35 4.21
CA VAL A 192 -12.41 -0.06 4.43
C VAL A 192 -11.66 -0.73 5.60
N ASP A 193 -10.93 0.06 6.38
CA ASP A 193 -10.07 -0.38 7.49
C ASP A 193 -9.13 -1.53 7.08
N ALA A 194 -8.30 -1.29 6.05
CA ALA A 194 -7.28 -2.21 5.56
C ALA A 194 -5.86 -1.69 5.86
N PRO A 195 -5.44 -1.62 7.14
CA PRO A 195 -4.20 -0.98 7.55
C PRO A 195 -2.94 -1.64 6.98
N THR A 196 -3.01 -2.91 6.54
CA THR A 196 -1.90 -3.65 5.94
C THR A 196 -1.39 -3.03 4.63
N LEU A 197 -2.24 -2.28 3.91
CA LEU A 197 -1.90 -1.61 2.66
C LEU A 197 -1.23 -0.24 2.88
N LEU A 198 -1.38 0.35 4.07
CA LEU A 198 -0.96 1.72 4.34
C LEU A 198 0.57 1.93 4.31
N PRO A 199 1.42 1.05 4.91
CA PRO A 199 2.85 1.33 5.00
C PRO A 199 3.53 1.53 3.65
N SER A 200 3.31 0.61 2.70
CA SER A 200 3.87 0.72 1.35
C SER A 200 3.23 1.82 0.54
N ALA A 201 1.92 2.07 0.68
CA ALA A 201 1.26 3.17 -0.02
C ALA A 201 1.76 4.55 0.42
N PHE A 202 1.93 4.77 1.74
CA PHE A 202 2.52 6.00 2.27
C PHE A 202 3.99 6.14 1.88
N PHE A 203 4.76 5.05 1.95
CA PHE A 203 6.15 5.08 1.52
C PHE A 203 6.27 5.44 0.05
N ASP A 204 5.48 4.83 -0.83
CA ASP A 204 5.44 5.17 -2.26
C ASP A 204 5.10 6.64 -2.48
N LEU A 205 4.02 7.13 -1.84
CA LEU A 205 3.60 8.53 -1.94
C LEU A 205 4.69 9.49 -1.44
N SER A 206 5.47 9.09 -0.44
CA SER A 206 6.53 9.93 0.13
C SER A 206 7.69 10.20 -0.83
N ARG A 207 7.82 9.42 -1.92
CA ARG A 207 8.86 9.60 -2.95
C ARG A 207 8.59 10.79 -3.87
N TYR A 208 7.34 11.23 -3.98
CA TYR A 208 6.90 12.35 -4.82
C TYR A 208 7.09 13.70 -4.13
N THR A 209 7.29 14.77 -4.89
CA THR A 209 7.36 16.13 -4.32
C THR A 209 5.97 16.61 -3.87
N TYR A 210 5.93 17.59 -2.96
CA TYR A 210 4.64 18.17 -2.55
C TYR A 210 3.85 18.78 -3.70
N PHE A 211 4.54 19.35 -4.70
CA PHE A 211 3.93 19.87 -5.91
C PHE A 211 3.20 18.76 -6.68
N GLN A 212 3.86 17.64 -6.93
CA GLN A 212 3.24 16.49 -7.63
C GLN A 212 2.05 15.90 -6.86
N ILE A 213 2.06 15.99 -5.52
CA ILE A 213 1.01 15.42 -4.67
C ILE A 213 -0.22 16.33 -4.59
N PHE A 214 -0.03 17.64 -4.42
CA PHE A 214 -1.13 18.59 -4.15
C PHE A 214 -1.55 19.42 -5.37
N ASP A 215 -0.69 19.52 -6.38
CA ASP A 215 -0.94 20.23 -7.63
C ASP A 215 -0.51 19.37 -8.84
N PRO A 216 -1.13 18.19 -9.03
CA PRO A 216 -0.76 17.30 -10.13
C PRO A 216 -1.18 17.91 -11.48
N CYS A 217 -0.20 18.07 -12.38
CA CYS A 217 -0.47 18.37 -13.79
C CYS A 217 -1.14 17.17 -14.47
N VAL A 218 -1.88 17.36 -15.58
CA VAL A 218 -2.46 16.26 -16.39
C VAL A 218 -1.40 15.27 -16.89
N GLN A 219 -0.15 15.71 -16.98
CA GLN A 219 1.01 14.90 -17.35
C GLN A 219 1.70 14.25 -16.13
N ASP A 220 1.31 14.63 -14.91
CA ASP A 220 1.83 14.04 -13.69
C ASP A 220 1.29 12.63 -13.55
N PRO A 221 2.14 11.64 -13.29
CA PRO A 221 1.67 10.29 -13.07
C PRO A 221 0.61 10.20 -11.93
N LEU A 222 0.55 11.14 -10.97
CA LEU A 222 -0.40 11.15 -9.85
C LEU A 222 -1.78 11.70 -10.22
N TYR A 223 -1.93 12.28 -11.42
CA TYR A 223 -3.18 12.88 -11.86
C TYR A 223 -4.29 11.85 -12.01
N HIS A 224 -5.39 12.08 -11.30
CA HIS A 224 -6.60 11.26 -11.40
C HIS A 224 -7.82 12.19 -11.48
N PRO A 225 -8.59 12.18 -12.58
CA PRO A 225 -9.88 12.87 -12.61
C PRO A 225 -10.84 12.20 -11.61
N SER A 226 -11.28 12.90 -10.56
CA SER A 226 -12.33 12.37 -9.68
C SER A 226 -13.69 12.35 -10.39
N SER A 227 -14.03 11.21 -11.01
CA SER A 227 -15.28 10.86 -11.72
C SER A 227 -15.05 10.59 -13.21
N SER A 228 -15.47 9.39 -13.62
CA SER A 228 -15.74 9.07 -15.01
C SER A 228 -16.97 9.86 -15.48
N PRO A 229 -17.04 10.24 -16.76
CA PRO A 229 -18.29 10.72 -17.33
C PRO A 229 -19.30 9.58 -17.27
N SER A 230 -20.41 9.76 -16.56
CA SER A 230 -21.58 8.91 -16.74
C SER A 230 -21.98 9.01 -18.21
N HIS A 231 -22.17 7.87 -18.87
CA HIS A 231 -22.74 7.79 -20.22
C HIS A 231 -24.24 8.14 -20.19
N SER A 232 -24.62 9.31 -19.68
CA SER A 232 -26.01 9.82 -19.74
C SER A 232 -26.13 11.27 -19.28
N SER A 233 -25.35 12.20 -19.84
CA SER A 233 -25.79 13.60 -19.88
C SER A 233 -25.10 14.38 -21.00
N SER A 234 -25.90 14.86 -21.95
CA SER A 234 -25.50 15.65 -23.10
C SER A 234 -25.18 17.11 -22.74
N ILE A 235 -24.41 17.34 -21.67
CA ILE A 235 -23.94 18.68 -21.27
C ILE A 235 -22.42 18.63 -21.15
N PRO A 236 -21.66 19.43 -21.91
CA PRO A 236 -20.22 19.54 -21.71
C PRO A 236 -19.97 20.31 -20.41
N SER A 237 -19.70 19.59 -19.31
CA SER A 237 -19.22 20.18 -18.07
C SER A 237 -17.75 20.57 -18.25
N THR A 238 -17.50 21.87 -18.43
CA THR A 238 -16.17 22.49 -18.63
C THR A 238 -15.29 22.50 -17.38
N SER A 239 -15.65 21.77 -16.32
CA SER A 239 -14.87 21.68 -15.08
C SER A 239 -14.20 20.31 -14.99
N LEU A 240 -12.88 20.30 -15.12
CA LEU A 240 -12.05 19.12 -14.84
C LEU A 240 -12.43 18.55 -13.47
N PRO A 241 -12.58 17.23 -13.32
CA PRO A 241 -12.98 16.67 -12.05
C PRO A 241 -11.86 16.88 -11.01
N LEU A 242 -12.22 17.24 -9.79
CA LEU A 242 -11.27 17.64 -8.73
C LEU A 242 -10.20 16.55 -8.52
N PRO A 243 -8.94 16.87 -8.22
CA PRO A 243 -7.96 15.84 -7.88
C PRO A 243 -8.37 15.14 -6.57
N ILE A 244 -8.13 13.83 -6.49
CA ILE A 244 -8.23 13.08 -5.23
C ILE A 244 -7.30 13.77 -4.21
N SER A 245 -7.71 13.86 -2.94
CA SER A 245 -6.93 14.50 -1.88
C SER A 245 -6.81 13.60 -0.65
N LEU A 246 -5.77 13.82 0.15
CA LEU A 246 -5.63 13.19 1.47
C LEU A 246 -6.49 13.90 2.51
N SER A 247 -6.92 13.14 3.52
CA SER A 247 -7.42 13.73 4.76
C SER A 247 -6.35 14.62 5.41
N LEU A 248 -6.76 15.57 6.26
CA LEU A 248 -5.81 16.39 7.03
C LEU A 248 -4.88 15.53 7.89
N GLY A 249 -5.43 14.50 8.54
CA GLY A 249 -4.65 13.58 9.38
C GLY A 249 -3.63 12.76 8.59
N ASP A 250 -3.99 12.31 7.38
CA ASP A 250 -3.05 11.58 6.52
C ASP A 250 -2.03 12.51 5.86
N THR A 251 -2.39 13.76 5.60
CA THR A 251 -1.45 14.81 5.17
C THR A 251 -0.37 15.04 6.22
N GLN A 252 -0.74 15.13 7.50
CA GLN A 252 0.22 15.25 8.60
C GLN A 252 1.13 14.02 8.71
N ARG A 253 0.57 12.82 8.58
CA ARG A 253 1.35 11.56 8.57
C ARG A 253 2.35 11.53 7.42
N LEU A 254 1.92 11.95 6.22
CA LEU A 254 2.77 12.05 5.04
C LEU A 254 3.93 13.02 5.29
N CYS A 255 3.67 14.22 5.82
CA CYS A 255 4.71 15.21 6.12
C CYS A 255 5.77 14.64 7.08
N LEU A 256 5.33 14.04 8.18
CA LEU A 256 6.22 13.43 9.18
C LEU A 256 7.02 12.26 8.60
N GLY A 257 6.38 11.40 7.80
CA GLY A 257 7.06 10.27 7.19
C GLY A 257 8.06 10.68 6.11
N LYS A 258 7.77 11.76 5.36
CA LYS A 258 8.73 12.36 4.42
C LYS A 258 9.95 12.91 5.14
N GLU A 259 9.74 13.64 6.24
CA GLU A 259 10.84 14.13 7.08
C GLU A 259 11.68 12.97 7.63
N ALA A 260 11.04 11.94 8.18
CA ALA A 260 11.71 10.75 8.69
C ALA A 260 12.50 9.99 7.59
N SER A 261 11.94 9.89 6.38
CA SER A 261 12.61 9.30 5.21
C SER A 261 13.87 10.08 4.83
N GLN A 262 13.81 11.42 4.82
CA GLN A 262 14.99 12.27 4.59
C GLN A 262 16.05 12.09 5.69
N HIS A 263 15.65 12.03 6.96
CA HIS A 263 16.57 11.75 8.06
C HIS A 263 17.20 10.35 7.97
N ALA A 264 16.46 9.37 7.45
CA ALA A 264 16.97 8.02 7.24
C ALA A 264 18.14 8.01 6.25
N ILE A 265 18.09 8.81 5.18
CA ILE A 265 19.19 8.97 4.21
C ILE A 265 20.46 9.48 4.92
N THR A 266 20.34 10.56 5.69
CA THR A 266 21.46 11.10 6.48
C THR A 266 22.02 10.07 7.47
N SER A 267 21.13 9.34 8.15
CA SER A 267 21.51 8.32 9.12
C SER A 267 22.21 7.13 8.48
N LEU A 268 21.80 6.72 7.26
CA LEU A 268 22.43 5.65 6.50
C LEU A 268 23.85 6.02 6.07
N ILE A 269 24.06 7.26 5.58
CA ILE A 269 25.39 7.75 5.20
C ILE A 269 26.32 7.81 6.42
N GLN A 270 25.82 8.29 7.57
CA GLN A 270 26.57 8.29 8.82
C GLN A 270 26.88 6.88 9.34
N SER A 271 25.91 5.96 9.25
CA SER A 271 26.07 4.55 9.63
C SER A 271 27.12 3.86 8.75
N MET A 272 27.13 4.16 7.45
CA MET A 272 28.13 3.65 6.51
C MET A 272 29.53 4.10 6.92
N SER A 273 29.70 5.38 7.25
CA SER A 273 30.96 5.91 7.76
C SER A 273 31.40 5.11 8.99
N ASN A 274 30.52 4.94 9.99
CA ASN A 274 30.85 4.35 11.30
C ASN A 274 30.91 2.81 11.36
N SER A 275 30.51 2.10 10.31
CA SER A 275 30.34 0.64 10.34
C SER A 275 31.65 -0.14 10.47
N GLN A 276 31.93 -0.64 11.69
CA GLN A 276 33.14 -1.43 12.00
C GLN A 276 33.18 -2.77 11.25
N SER A 277 32.03 -3.39 10.93
CA SER A 277 31.95 -4.64 10.16
C SER A 277 32.59 -4.49 8.76
N ILE A 278 32.43 -3.32 8.16
CA ILE A 278 33.00 -2.98 6.85
C ILE A 278 34.52 -2.79 6.98
N ARG A 279 34.97 -2.15 8.07
CA ARG A 279 36.39 -1.84 8.35
C ARG A 279 37.21 -3.04 8.83
N ASN A 280 36.60 -4.03 9.49
CA ASN A 280 37.27 -5.16 10.15
C ASN A 280 37.25 -6.49 9.37
N SER A 281 36.82 -6.47 8.11
CA SER A 281 36.87 -7.62 7.19
C SER A 281 38.29 -8.19 6.94
N GLY A 282 39.33 -7.60 7.56
CA GLY A 282 40.71 -8.12 7.60
C GLY A 282 41.23 -8.60 8.98
N LEU A 283 40.48 -8.46 10.08
CA LEU A 283 41.02 -8.70 11.45
C LEU A 283 40.41 -9.88 12.21
N GLN A 284 39.31 -10.47 11.72
CA GLN A 284 38.54 -11.47 12.49
C GLN A 284 39.13 -12.89 12.54
N SER A 285 40.37 -13.14 12.09
CA SER A 285 41.04 -14.44 12.29
C SER A 285 42.35 -14.41 13.08
N GLN A 286 42.88 -13.25 13.48
CA GLN A 286 44.07 -13.25 14.35
C GLN A 286 43.74 -13.41 15.84
N CYS A 287 42.53 -13.04 16.28
CA CYS A 287 42.16 -13.13 17.70
C CYS A 287 41.72 -14.54 18.15
N ALA A 288 41.50 -15.48 17.22
CA ALA A 288 41.11 -16.86 17.56
C ALA A 288 42.30 -17.77 17.90
N PHE A 289 43.55 -17.31 17.71
CA PHE A 289 44.76 -18.13 17.95
C PHE A 289 45.59 -17.71 19.17
N SER A 290 45.15 -16.72 19.97
CA SER A 290 45.95 -16.21 21.11
C SER A 290 45.30 -16.34 22.48
N LEU A 291 44.26 -17.16 22.64
CA LEU A 291 43.76 -17.58 23.96
C LEU A 291 44.04 -19.07 24.19
N ALA A 292 45.32 -19.43 24.30
CA ALA A 292 45.76 -20.63 25.00
C ALA A 292 46.89 -20.25 25.97
N HIS A 293 46.56 -20.28 27.26
CA HIS A 293 47.49 -20.13 28.38
C HIS A 293 48.69 -21.09 28.28
N PRO A 294 49.90 -20.68 28.72
CA PRO A 294 50.98 -21.61 29.01
C PRO A 294 51.14 -21.79 30.52
N LEU A 295 50.58 -22.86 31.10
CA LEU A 295 51.08 -23.45 32.35
C LEU A 295 50.68 -24.93 32.42
N ALA A 296 51.60 -25.84 32.08
CA ALA A 296 51.72 -27.13 32.74
C ALA A 296 53.07 -27.78 32.41
N HIS A 297 53.91 -27.87 33.44
CA HIS A 297 55.12 -28.69 33.49
C HIS A 297 54.83 -30.17 33.22
N GLY A 298 55.78 -30.82 32.56
CA GLY A 298 55.64 -32.18 32.06
C GLY A 298 55.71 -33.28 33.11
N TYR A 299 55.32 -34.47 32.64
CA TYR A 299 55.83 -35.76 33.09
C TYR A 299 55.72 -36.76 31.91
N THR A 300 56.80 -37.51 31.73
CA THR A 300 57.02 -38.57 30.74
C THR A 300 56.33 -39.88 31.15
N SER A 301 55.83 -40.69 30.19
CA SER A 301 55.99 -42.17 30.14
C SER A 301 55.28 -42.85 28.95
N SER A 302 56.09 -43.37 28.02
CA SER A 302 56.16 -44.76 27.50
C SER A 302 54.91 -45.59 27.10
N LEU A 303 54.86 -45.89 25.79
CA LEU A 303 54.63 -47.17 25.06
C LEU A 303 53.40 -48.08 25.32
N ASN A 304 52.64 -48.27 24.22
CA ASN A 304 52.31 -49.52 23.47
C ASN A 304 50.82 -49.79 23.24
N GLY A 305 50.47 -50.11 21.97
CA GLY A 305 49.21 -50.81 21.64
C GLY A 305 48.65 -50.51 20.26
N SER A 306 48.91 -51.39 19.29
CA SER A 306 48.35 -51.44 17.94
C SER A 306 46.86 -51.83 17.93
N MET A 307 46.03 -51.23 17.06
CA MET A 307 45.26 -51.94 16.02
C MET A 307 44.26 -51.02 15.29
N HIS A 308 44.10 -51.33 14.01
CA HIS A 308 43.21 -50.74 13.00
C HIS A 308 41.74 -50.54 13.43
N GLN A 309 41.17 -49.39 13.07
CA GLN A 309 39.88 -49.38 12.37
C GLN A 309 39.70 -48.12 11.51
N SER A 310 39.50 -48.39 10.23
CA SER A 310 39.15 -47.49 9.15
C SER A 310 37.77 -46.87 9.37
N GLY A 311 37.74 -45.59 9.73
CA GLY A 311 36.56 -44.74 9.67
C GLY A 311 36.77 -43.66 8.62
N HIS A 312 36.14 -43.80 7.46
CA HIS A 312 36.03 -42.73 6.47
C HIS A 312 35.11 -41.64 7.01
N TYR A 313 35.70 -40.67 7.73
CA TYR A 313 35.06 -39.38 7.94
C TYR A 313 35.31 -38.54 6.70
N HIS A 314 34.28 -38.39 5.86
CA HIS A 314 34.25 -37.31 4.89
C HIS A 314 34.23 -35.99 5.64
N HIS A 315 35.41 -35.39 5.83
CA HIS A 315 35.50 -33.96 6.08
C HIS A 315 34.98 -33.26 4.83
N HIS A 316 33.71 -32.88 4.84
CA HIS A 316 33.24 -31.77 4.04
C HIS A 316 33.99 -30.53 4.54
N HIS A 317 35.19 -30.31 3.98
CA HIS A 317 35.77 -28.97 3.93
C HIS A 317 34.83 -28.13 3.08
N ARG A 318 33.81 -27.55 3.72
CA ARG A 318 33.18 -26.32 3.22
C ARG A 318 34.30 -25.28 3.22
N SER A 319 34.99 -25.18 2.09
CA SER A 319 35.80 -24.01 1.75
C SER A 319 34.83 -22.84 1.56
N SER A 320 34.32 -22.29 2.66
CA SER A 320 33.91 -20.89 2.64
C SER A 320 35.20 -20.10 2.78
N SER A 321 35.87 -19.84 1.67
CA SER A 321 36.89 -18.81 1.62
C SER A 321 36.20 -17.49 2.03
N SER A 322 36.28 -17.12 3.30
CA SER A 322 36.02 -15.75 3.70
C SER A 322 37.03 -14.92 2.91
N ALA A 323 36.56 -14.17 1.92
CA ALA A 323 37.43 -13.25 1.22
C ALA A 323 37.99 -12.30 2.28
N ILE A 324 39.31 -12.26 2.43
CA ILE A 324 39.99 -11.40 3.40
C ILE A 324 40.40 -10.13 2.66
N CYS A 325 40.21 -8.97 3.31
CA CYS A 325 40.64 -7.71 2.74
C CYS A 325 42.18 -7.67 2.60
N ILE A 326 42.67 -7.48 1.37
CA ILE A 326 44.10 -7.53 1.04
C ILE A 326 44.81 -6.21 1.41
N SER A 327 44.14 -5.06 1.26
CA SER A 327 44.65 -3.74 1.61
C SER A 327 43.63 -2.93 2.39
N ALA A 328 43.59 -3.12 3.71
CA ALA A 328 42.64 -2.44 4.57
C ALA A 328 42.77 -0.90 4.54
N ALA A 329 43.98 -0.37 4.30
CA ALA A 329 44.21 1.07 4.20
C ALA A 329 43.62 1.67 2.91
N ALA A 330 43.85 1.02 1.76
CA ALA A 330 43.27 1.46 0.49
C ALA A 330 41.74 1.35 0.53
N CYS A 331 41.21 0.22 0.99
CA CYS A 331 39.77 0.04 1.12
C CYS A 331 39.12 1.06 2.06
N ARG A 332 39.79 1.46 3.15
CA ARG A 332 39.30 2.54 4.03
C ARG A 332 39.22 3.88 3.32
N LYS A 333 40.21 4.21 2.48
CA LYS A 333 40.20 5.42 1.66
C LYS A 333 39.05 5.38 0.66
N ASP A 334 38.90 4.28 -0.08
CA ASP A 334 37.80 4.11 -1.05
C ASP A 334 36.43 4.22 -0.38
N PHE A 335 36.28 3.67 0.83
CA PHE A 335 35.04 3.82 1.61
C PHE A 335 34.78 5.26 2.03
N SER A 336 35.82 6.01 2.41
CA SER A 336 35.66 7.43 2.73
C SER A 336 35.21 8.22 1.50
N GLU A 337 35.82 7.98 0.35
CA GLU A 337 35.42 8.61 -0.92
C GLU A 337 33.98 8.25 -1.31
N LEU A 338 33.56 7.00 -1.08
CA LEU A 338 32.17 6.58 -1.28
C LEU A 338 31.19 7.33 -0.35
N VAL A 339 31.55 7.54 0.92
CA VAL A 339 30.75 8.34 1.87
C VAL A 339 30.65 9.79 1.40
N ASP A 340 31.76 10.38 0.97
CA ASP A 340 31.78 11.76 0.47
C ASP A 340 30.93 11.90 -0.80
N LEU A 341 31.01 10.92 -1.72
CA LEU A 341 30.19 10.86 -2.92
C LEU A 341 28.71 10.73 -2.57
N ALA A 342 28.34 9.77 -1.71
CA ALA A 342 26.95 9.60 -1.28
C ALA A 342 26.40 10.87 -0.60
N THR A 343 27.22 11.50 0.26
CA THR A 343 26.89 12.78 0.90
C THR A 343 26.60 13.86 -0.14
N LYS A 344 27.46 13.99 -1.15
CA LYS A 344 27.28 14.95 -2.24
C LYS A 344 26.01 14.68 -3.04
N HIS A 345 25.84 13.47 -3.57
CA HIS A 345 24.73 13.12 -4.46
C HIS A 345 23.36 13.16 -3.76
N TYR A 346 23.25 12.66 -2.53
CA TYR A 346 21.95 12.46 -1.88
C TYR A 346 21.57 13.56 -0.89
N LEU A 347 22.53 14.28 -0.30
CA LEU A 347 22.24 15.36 0.66
C LEU A 347 22.39 16.77 0.05
N PHE A 348 23.35 16.98 -0.83
CA PHE A 348 23.63 18.31 -1.40
C PHE A 348 22.99 18.50 -2.78
N ASP A 349 23.32 17.63 -3.73
CA ASP A 349 22.86 17.75 -5.12
C ASP A 349 21.43 17.21 -5.30
N ARG A 350 20.98 16.35 -4.38
CA ARG A 350 19.63 15.74 -4.34
C ARG A 350 19.25 15.12 -5.68
N GLU A 351 20.16 14.31 -6.23
CA GLU A 351 19.98 13.60 -7.50
C GLU A 351 19.04 12.37 -7.35
N ARG A 352 18.95 11.52 -8.39
CA ARG A 352 18.02 10.37 -8.45
C ARG A 352 18.02 9.57 -7.15
N GLY A 353 16.84 9.37 -6.57
CA GLY A 353 16.66 8.59 -5.35
C GLY A 353 16.91 9.32 -4.02
N TYR A 354 17.17 10.64 -4.03
CA TYR A 354 17.31 11.45 -2.81
C TYR A 354 16.08 11.46 -1.88
N SER A 355 14.93 10.95 -2.34
CA SER A 355 13.72 10.79 -1.54
C SER A 355 13.45 9.35 -1.10
N ASP A 356 14.30 8.40 -1.52
CA ASP A 356 14.12 6.96 -1.30
C ASP A 356 15.35 6.35 -0.61
N PRO A 357 15.31 6.17 0.73
CA PRO A 357 16.42 5.56 1.48
C PRO A 357 16.66 4.08 1.14
N LEU A 358 15.67 3.36 0.58
CA LEU A 358 15.85 1.97 0.16
C LEU A 358 16.67 1.92 -1.13
N TYR A 359 16.31 2.76 -2.10
CA TYR A 359 17.08 2.93 -3.34
C TYR A 359 18.52 3.34 -3.04
N MET A 360 18.73 4.36 -2.20
CA MET A 360 20.07 4.81 -1.84
C MET A 360 20.91 3.69 -1.23
N ALA A 361 20.35 2.92 -0.29
CA ALA A 361 21.06 1.81 0.34
C ALA A 361 21.42 0.71 -0.68
N ASP A 362 20.54 0.41 -1.63
CA ASP A 362 20.78 -0.57 -2.69
C ASP A 362 21.91 -0.14 -3.63
N GLU A 363 21.82 1.08 -4.16
CA GLU A 363 22.82 1.63 -5.08
C GLU A 363 24.20 1.66 -4.44
N ILE A 364 24.29 2.12 -3.18
CA ILE A 364 25.55 2.11 -2.43
C ILE A 364 26.10 0.69 -2.26
N GLY A 365 25.23 -0.28 -1.96
CA GLY A 365 25.59 -1.70 -1.88
C GLY A 365 26.15 -2.23 -3.21
N GLY A 366 25.55 -1.80 -4.33
CA GLY A 366 25.92 -2.19 -5.69
C GLY A 366 27.18 -1.52 -6.24
N LEU A 367 27.42 -0.24 -5.94
CA LEU A 367 28.54 0.56 -6.47
C LEU A 367 29.90 -0.09 -6.24
N LYS A 368 30.08 -0.77 -5.10
CA LYS A 368 31.35 -1.40 -4.76
C LYS A 368 31.56 -2.76 -5.47
N SER A 369 30.50 -3.38 -5.97
CA SER A 369 30.58 -4.63 -6.74
C SER A 369 31.16 -4.41 -8.15
N GLU A 370 30.93 -3.24 -8.72
CA GLU A 370 31.44 -2.86 -10.05
C GLU A 370 32.78 -2.12 -9.99
N ALA A 371 33.00 -1.31 -8.93
CA ALA A 371 34.14 -0.40 -8.85
C ALA A 371 35.29 -0.86 -7.93
N SER A 372 35.13 -1.87 -7.05
CA SER A 372 36.18 -2.21 -6.09
C SER A 372 37.03 -3.43 -6.44
N GLU A 373 38.34 -3.27 -6.26
CA GLU A 373 39.31 -4.35 -6.40
C GLU A 373 39.20 -5.41 -5.27
N CYS A 374 38.60 -5.03 -4.12
CA CYS A 374 38.51 -5.88 -2.94
C CYS A 374 37.13 -6.54 -2.78
N LYS A 375 37.01 -7.77 -3.30
CA LYS A 375 35.79 -8.61 -3.21
C LYS A 375 35.27 -8.81 -1.78
N ALA A 376 36.15 -8.87 -0.79
CA ALA A 376 35.79 -8.99 0.63
C ALA A 376 34.99 -7.79 1.13
N CYS A 377 35.50 -6.59 0.85
CA CYS A 377 34.88 -5.34 1.23
C CYS A 377 33.60 -5.06 0.43
N ALA A 378 33.56 -5.43 -0.85
CA ALA A 378 32.34 -5.36 -1.66
C ALA A 378 31.21 -6.19 -1.02
N LYS A 379 31.46 -7.48 -0.75
CA LYS A 379 30.48 -8.37 -0.13
C LYS A 379 30.04 -7.90 1.26
N SER A 380 30.96 -7.35 2.04
CA SER A 380 30.63 -6.79 3.36
C SER A 380 29.74 -5.55 3.26
N LEU A 381 29.95 -4.69 2.26
CA LEU A 381 29.11 -3.52 2.01
C LEU A 381 27.72 -3.93 1.53
N GLU A 382 27.65 -4.86 0.59
CA GLU A 382 26.39 -5.44 0.09
C GLU A 382 25.57 -6.05 1.23
N THR A 383 26.22 -6.85 2.10
CA THR A 383 25.55 -7.44 3.27
C THR A 383 25.08 -6.38 4.27
N TRP A 384 25.85 -5.30 4.45
CA TRP A 384 25.43 -4.17 5.28
C TRP A 384 24.23 -3.45 4.67
N ALA A 385 24.26 -3.16 3.37
CA ALA A 385 23.19 -2.50 2.63
C ALA A 385 21.87 -3.28 2.73
N MET A 386 21.90 -4.61 2.50
CA MET A 386 20.72 -5.46 2.66
C MET A 386 20.13 -5.38 4.08
N ARG A 387 20.98 -5.41 5.12
CA ARG A 387 20.53 -5.29 6.52
C ARG A 387 19.93 -3.93 6.82
N GLU A 388 20.53 -2.87 6.30
CA GLU A 388 20.03 -1.51 6.47
C GLU A 388 18.72 -1.28 5.72
N ARG A 389 18.56 -1.82 4.50
CA ARG A 389 17.27 -1.82 3.79
C ARG A 389 16.17 -2.49 4.62
N GLU A 390 16.45 -3.68 5.16
CA GLU A 390 15.50 -4.41 6.01
C GLU A 390 15.19 -3.66 7.31
N ARG A 391 16.17 -2.96 7.88
CA ARG A 391 15.96 -2.10 9.05
C ARG A 391 15.09 -0.89 8.70
N VAL A 392 15.36 -0.23 7.58
CA VAL A 392 14.60 0.93 7.08
C VAL A 392 13.17 0.54 6.79
N TRP A 393 12.93 -0.57 6.09
CA TRP A 393 11.60 -1.07 5.78
C TRP A 393 10.74 -1.23 7.04
N ARG A 394 11.30 -1.84 8.09
CA ARG A 394 10.61 -2.04 9.37
C ARG A 394 10.27 -0.74 10.10
N LEU A 395 10.95 0.37 9.79
CA LEU A 395 10.65 1.68 10.39
C LEU A 395 9.54 2.43 9.66
N ILE A 396 9.21 2.09 8.42
CA ILE A 396 8.19 2.78 7.62
C ILE A 396 6.86 2.96 8.39
N PRO A 397 6.24 1.94 9.01
CA PRO A 397 5.00 2.14 9.77
C PRO A 397 5.13 3.19 10.89
N THR A 398 6.29 3.26 11.54
CA THR A 398 6.54 4.22 12.62
C THR A 398 6.72 5.65 12.10
N TRP A 399 7.36 5.81 10.94
CA TRP A 399 7.56 7.11 10.29
C TRP A 399 6.24 7.83 10.00
N PHE A 400 5.27 7.06 9.51
CA PHE A 400 3.94 7.57 9.15
C PHE A 400 2.91 7.45 10.30
N ARG A 401 3.34 7.05 11.51
CA ARG A 401 2.45 6.84 12.67
C ARG A 401 1.23 5.96 12.32
N LEU A 402 1.50 4.83 11.68
CA LEU A 402 0.51 3.84 11.24
C LEU A 402 0.26 2.73 12.28
N GLY A 403 0.69 2.95 13.53
CA GLY A 403 0.45 1.99 14.61
C GLY A 403 -1.04 1.76 14.83
N SER A 404 -1.39 0.51 15.15
CA SER A 404 -2.74 0.12 15.52
C SER A 404 -3.16 0.90 16.77
N ASP A 405 -4.26 1.65 16.71
CA ASP A 405 -5.04 2.05 17.89
C ASP A 405 -5.78 0.81 18.46
N ALA A 406 -5.06 -0.30 18.62
CA ALA A 406 -5.55 -1.54 19.20
C ALA A 406 -4.67 -1.88 20.40
N GLY A 407 -5.11 -1.45 21.58
CA GLY A 407 -4.82 -2.13 22.85
C GLY A 407 -3.46 -1.86 23.50
N PHE A 408 -3.23 -0.63 23.96
CA PHE A 408 -2.55 -0.43 25.25
C PHE A 408 -3.39 0.50 26.11
N ALA A 409 -4.52 -0.03 26.59
CA ALA A 409 -5.01 0.40 27.90
C ALA A 409 -4.11 -0.26 28.95
N SER A 410 -3.26 0.54 29.59
CA SER A 410 -2.76 0.21 30.93
C SER A 410 -2.51 1.50 31.73
N PRO A 411 -2.65 1.42 33.05
CA PRO A 411 -3.17 2.50 33.88
C PRO A 411 -2.08 3.46 34.35
N GLU A 412 -2.49 4.71 34.57
CA GLU A 412 -1.93 5.71 35.48
C GLU A 412 -0.43 5.64 35.85
N ARG A 413 0.31 6.65 35.36
CA ARG A 413 1.18 7.59 36.11
C ARG A 413 2.10 8.30 35.09
N THR A 414 2.35 9.61 35.09
CA THR A 414 2.28 10.68 36.08
C THR A 414 2.14 12.02 35.36
N SER A 415 1.42 12.95 35.98
CA SER A 415 1.39 14.40 35.74
C SER A 415 2.65 15.00 35.12
N SER A 416 2.48 15.72 34.01
CA SER A 416 3.40 16.79 33.60
C SER A 416 3.12 18.05 34.44
N PRO A 417 4.14 18.84 34.84
CA PRO A 417 3.93 20.08 35.57
C PRO A 417 3.28 21.14 34.66
N PRO A 418 2.56 22.13 35.22
CA PRO A 418 1.88 23.15 34.43
C PRO A 418 2.91 24.07 33.75
N VAL A 419 2.69 24.35 32.48
CA VAL A 419 3.38 25.39 31.72
C VAL A 419 2.87 26.76 32.22
N PRO A 420 3.74 27.73 32.56
CA PRO A 420 3.29 29.05 32.96
C PRO A 420 2.69 29.77 31.75
N VAL A 421 1.42 30.17 31.89
CA VAL A 421 0.75 31.11 30.99
C VAL A 421 1.41 32.46 31.19
N ILE A 422 2.03 33.00 30.13
CA ILE A 422 2.47 34.39 30.09
C ILE A 422 1.27 35.18 29.56
N ASP A 423 0.59 35.88 30.45
CA ASP A 423 -0.42 36.87 30.08
C ASP A 423 0.26 38.05 29.39
N ILE A 424 0.03 38.18 28.08
CA ILE A 424 0.35 39.39 27.33
C ILE A 424 -0.87 40.29 27.44
N GLU A 425 -0.86 41.20 28.41
CA GLU A 425 -1.81 42.31 28.46
C GLU A 425 -1.58 43.22 27.23
N VAL A 426 -2.58 43.25 26.35
CA VAL A 426 -2.67 44.25 25.27
C VAL A 426 -3.52 45.40 25.80
N PRO A 427 -2.97 46.61 26.03
CA PRO A 427 -3.80 47.75 26.34
C PRO A 427 -4.44 48.29 25.05
N ILE A 428 -5.74 48.04 24.92
CA ILE A 428 -6.62 48.72 23.98
C ILE A 428 -6.88 50.13 24.54
N SER A 429 -6.33 51.16 23.89
CA SER A 429 -6.79 52.55 24.04
C SER A 429 -7.41 52.97 22.72
N PHE A 430 -8.73 53.10 22.71
CA PHE A 430 -9.51 53.71 21.63
C PHE A 430 -10.39 54.82 22.21
N GLY A 431 -10.50 55.89 21.44
CA GLY A 431 -11.37 57.04 21.68
C GLY A 431 -10.65 58.18 22.40
N ASP A 432 -10.71 59.43 21.99
CA ASP A 432 -11.41 60.10 20.90
C ASP A 432 -10.90 61.54 21.02
N GLN A 433 -10.43 62.18 19.95
CA GLN A 433 -10.40 63.65 19.86
C GLN A 433 -10.19 64.12 18.41
N LEU A 434 -11.29 64.19 17.68
CA LEU A 434 -11.47 65.04 16.50
C LEU A 434 -12.71 65.92 16.71
N ASN A 435 -12.56 67.19 16.32
CA ASN A 435 -13.42 68.37 16.44
C ASN A 435 -13.40 69.11 17.80
N ALA A 436 -12.71 70.26 17.95
CA ALA A 436 -13.05 71.60 17.44
C ALA A 436 -14.37 72.12 18.07
N GLN A 437 -14.47 73.25 18.77
CA GLN A 437 -13.74 74.52 18.77
C GLN A 437 -14.25 75.35 19.97
N ARG A 438 -13.39 76.16 20.61
CA ARG A 438 -13.72 77.04 21.77
C ARG A 438 -14.02 76.33 23.08
#